data_AF-A0AAV6CJ99-F1
#
_entry.id   AF-A0AAV6CJ99-F1
#
_cell.length_a   1.000
_cell.length_b   1.000
_cell.length_c   1.000
_cell.angle_alpha   90.00
_cell.angle_beta   90.00
_cell.angle_gamma   90.00
#
_symmetry.space_group_name_H-M   'P 1'
#
loop_
_entity.id
_entity.type
_entity.pdbx_description
1 polymer ?
#
loop_
_entity_poly.entity_id
_entity_poly.type
_entity_poly.pdbx_seq_one_letter_code
_entity_poly.pdbx_strand_id
1 'polypeptide(L)'
;MEKVRMDRLLKYYGADWIGMVLILLSIYYVGKQRRCGFIYGVFGCSAWLAFGLMTESVASVLANSTYMVLNFNGYRKWKAKAPGC
;
A
#
# COMPACT_ATOMS: atom_id res chain seq x y z
N MET A 1 31.29 -1.94 -7.73
CA MET A 1 30.36 -2.35 -6.64
C MET A 1 29.16 -1.42 -6.46
N GLU A 2 29.16 -0.19 -6.99
CA GLU A 2 28.04 0.75 -6.82
C GLU A 2 26.85 0.49 -7.77
N LYS A 3 27.12 0.16 -9.06
CA LYS A 3 26.07 -0.12 -10.06
C LYS A 3 25.11 -1.26 -9.65
N VAL A 4 25.67 -2.36 -9.14
CA VAL A 4 24.94 -3.55 -8.68
C VAL A 4 23.94 -3.26 -7.54
N ARG A 5 24.10 -2.14 -6.81
CA ARG A 5 23.26 -1.79 -5.66
C ARG A 5 22.02 -1.01 -6.08
N MET A 6 22.14 -0.01 -6.96
CA MET A 6 20.98 0.75 -7.45
C MET A 6 20.07 -0.11 -8.33
N ASP A 7 20.64 -0.99 -9.15
CA ASP A 7 19.87 -1.91 -10.00
C ASP A 7 18.98 -2.87 -9.19
N ARG A 8 19.38 -3.22 -7.97
CA ARG A 8 18.56 -4.03 -7.05
C ARG A 8 17.49 -3.21 -6.35
N LEU A 9 17.83 -1.99 -5.94
CA LEU A 9 16.91 -1.07 -5.25
C LEU A 9 15.78 -0.58 -6.16
N LEU A 10 16.01 -0.50 -7.47
CA LEU A 10 15.04 -0.10 -8.48
C LEU A 10 14.57 -1.25 -9.38
N LYS A 11 14.95 -2.50 -9.04
CA LYS A 11 14.65 -3.69 -9.87
C LYS A 11 13.17 -3.85 -10.15
N TYR A 12 12.33 -3.43 -9.21
CA TYR A 12 10.87 -3.50 -9.30
C TYR A 12 10.23 -2.14 -9.61
N TYR A 13 10.94 -1.29 -10.36
CA TYR A 13 10.53 0.07 -10.72
C TYR A 13 10.20 1.00 -9.53
N GLY A 14 10.66 0.66 -8.32
CA GLY A 14 10.33 1.38 -7.09
C GLY A 14 8.91 1.16 -6.57
N ALA A 15 8.19 0.15 -7.08
CA ALA A 15 6.84 -0.20 -6.63
C ALA A 15 6.81 -0.59 -5.14
N ASP A 16 7.86 -1.23 -4.65
CA ASP A 16 8.10 -1.55 -3.24
C ASP A 16 8.22 -0.30 -2.37
N TRP A 17 9.02 0.68 -2.82
CA TRP A 17 9.19 1.96 -2.11
C TRP A 17 7.91 2.78 -2.08
N ILE A 18 7.21 2.88 -3.22
CA ILE A 18 5.93 3.56 -3.32
C ILE A 18 4.88 2.87 -2.43
N GLY A 19 4.81 1.54 -2.50
CA GLY A 19 3.92 0.74 -1.66
C GLY A 19 4.20 0.95 -0.18
N MET A 20 5.47 0.94 0.24
CA MET A 20 5.86 1.20 1.62
C MET A 20 5.39 2.58 2.11
N VAL A 21 5.70 3.65 1.38
CA VAL A 21 5.32 5.02 1.78
C VAL A 21 3.80 5.17 1.89
N LEU A 22 3.06 4.63 0.92
CA LEU A 22 1.59 4.69 0.92
C LEU A 22 0.97 3.89 2.07
N ILE A 23 1.51 2.72 2.40
CA ILE A 23 1.04 1.94 3.56
C ILE A 23 1.36 2.66 4.88
N LEU A 24 2.54 3.28 5.01
CA LEU A 24 2.86 4.08 6.20
C LEU A 24 1.91 5.29 6.35
N LEU A 25 1.62 6.00 5.26
CA LEU A 25 0.62 7.07 5.26
C LEU A 25 -0.78 6.54 5.60
N SER A 26 -1.15 5.38 5.08
CA SER A 26 -2.41 4.71 5.41
C SER A 26 -2.54 4.49 6.91
N ILE A 27 -1.54 3.86 7.53
CA ILE A 27 -1.50 3.59 8.97
C ILE A 27 -1.57 4.89 9.77
N TYR A 28 -0.78 5.90 9.38
CA TYR A 28 -0.76 7.20 10.05
C TYR A 28 -2.14 7.88 10.05
N TYR A 29 -2.80 7.94 8.90
CA TYR A 29 -4.09 8.61 8.76
C TYR A 29 -5.23 7.83 9.40
N VAL A 30 -5.22 6.48 9.32
CA VAL A 30 -6.18 5.64 10.07
C VAL A 30 -6.00 5.84 11.57
N GLY A 31 -4.75 5.89 12.06
CA GLY A 31 -4.44 6.19 13.47
C GLY A 31 -4.95 7.56 13.92
N LYS A 32 -4.92 8.55 13.02
CA LYS A 32 -5.55 9.87 13.22
C LYS A 32 -7.07 9.91 13.00
N GLN A 33 -7.72 8.75 12.89
CA GLN A 33 -9.17 8.62 12.65
C GLN A 33 -9.66 9.27 11.34
N ARG A 34 -8.76 9.48 10.36
CA ARG A 34 -9.08 10.10 9.07
C ARG A 34 -9.39 9.04 8.02
N ARG A 35 -10.53 9.21 7.33
CA ARG A 35 -11.02 8.30 6.30
C ARG A 35 -10.06 8.13 5.11
N CYS A 36 -9.22 9.13 4.83
CA CYS A 36 -8.25 9.09 3.74
C CYS A 36 -7.16 8.03 3.91
N GLY A 37 -6.93 7.55 5.15
CA GLY A 37 -5.98 6.46 5.38
C GLY A 37 -6.32 5.21 4.57
N PHE A 38 -7.60 4.91 4.36
CA PHE A 38 -8.02 3.79 3.52
C PHE A 38 -7.70 3.99 2.04
N ILE A 39 -7.77 5.23 1.54
CA ILE A 39 -7.43 5.55 0.14
C ILE A 39 -5.94 5.27 -0.09
N TYR A 40 -5.07 5.77 0.81
CA TYR A 40 -3.64 5.45 0.78
C TYR A 40 -3.40 3.94 0.88
N GLY A 41 -4.21 3.23 1.67
CA GLY A 41 -4.14 1.77 1.79
C GLY A 41 -4.45 1.05 0.48
N VAL A 42 -5.49 1.47 -0.27
CA VAL A 42 -5.82 0.90 -1.59
C VAL A 42 -4.67 1.11 -2.57
N PHE A 43 -4.14 2.33 -2.67
CA PHE A 43 -3.03 2.60 -3.59
C PHE A 43 -1.73 1.89 -3.16
N GLY A 44 -1.45 1.82 -1.87
CA GLY A 44 -0.31 1.09 -1.33
C GLY A 44 -0.39 -0.40 -1.62
N CYS A 45 -1.54 -1.02 -1.39
CA CYS A 45 -1.76 -2.43 -1.72
C CYS A 45 -1.71 -2.67 -3.24
N SER A 46 -2.13 -1.70 -4.08
CA SER A 46 -2.01 -1.82 -5.54
C SER A 46 -0.55 -1.87 -5.99
N ALA A 47 0.31 -1.05 -5.38
CA ALA A 47 1.75 -1.07 -5.63
C ALA A 47 2.40 -2.39 -5.15
N TRP A 48 2.03 -2.86 -3.96
CA TRP A 48 2.49 -4.15 -3.44
C TRP A 48 1.96 -5.36 -4.22
N LEU A 49 0.76 -5.27 -4.78
CA LEU A 49 0.19 -6.27 -5.69
C LEU A 49 1.02 -6.35 -6.98
N ALA A 50 1.35 -5.21 -7.59
CA ALA A 50 2.22 -5.15 -8.75
C ALA A 50 3.61 -5.74 -8.44
N PHE A 51 4.19 -5.38 -7.28
CA PHE A 51 5.44 -5.98 -6.79
C PHE A 51 5.32 -7.50 -6.59
N GLY A 52 4.21 -7.97 -6.02
CA GLY A 52 3.91 -9.40 -5.86
C GLY A 52 3.89 -10.16 -7.18
N LEU A 53 3.29 -9.57 -8.22
CA LEU A 53 3.28 -10.15 -9.56
C LEU A 53 4.68 -10.19 -10.18
N MET A 54 5.47 -9.11 -10.05
CA MET A 54 6.84 -9.06 -10.57
C MET A 54 7.83 -9.99 -9.85
N THR A 55 7.54 -10.31 -8.58
CA THR A 55 8.33 -11.24 -7.76
C THR A 55 7.81 -12.67 -7.81
N GLU A 56 6.74 -12.92 -8.58
CA GLU A 56 6.04 -14.21 -8.66
C GLU A 56 5.59 -14.72 -7.27
N SER A 57 5.35 -13.80 -6.33
CA SER A 57 4.95 -14.12 -4.96
C SER A 57 3.43 -14.25 -4.84
N VAL A 58 2.92 -15.48 -4.94
CA VAL A 58 1.49 -15.80 -4.75
C VAL A 58 0.98 -15.29 -3.40
N ALA A 59 1.80 -15.40 -2.35
CA ALA A 59 1.46 -14.92 -1.02
C ALA A 59 1.23 -13.40 -0.99
N SER A 60 2.13 -12.62 -1.62
CA SER A 60 1.98 -11.16 -1.72
C SER A 60 0.75 -10.78 -2.53
N VAL A 61 0.50 -11.45 -3.65
CA VAL A 61 -0.66 -11.18 -4.51
C VAL A 61 -1.97 -11.39 -3.77
N LEU A 62 -2.12 -12.52 -3.08
CA LEU A 62 -3.32 -12.82 -2.31
C LEU A 62 -3.52 -11.84 -1.16
N ALA A 63 -2.48 -11.60 -0.36
CA ALA A 63 -2.55 -10.71 0.79
C ALA A 63 -2.95 -9.28 0.39
N ASN A 64 -2.30 -8.72 -0.64
CA ASN A 64 -2.58 -7.36 -1.08
C ASN A 64 -3.95 -7.22 -1.74
N SER A 65 -4.41 -8.25 -2.45
CA SER A 65 -5.77 -8.29 -3.00
C SER A 65 -6.83 -8.27 -1.88
N THR A 66 -6.63 -9.09 -0.83
CA THR A 66 -7.51 -9.08 0.34
C THR A 66 -7.46 -7.74 1.08
N TYR A 67 -6.27 -7.17 1.27
CA TYR A 67 -6.14 -5.87 1.93
C TYR A 67 -6.75 -4.72 1.14
N MET A 68 -6.75 -4.76 -0.20
CA MET A 68 -7.49 -3.78 -1.00
C MET A 68 -8.99 -3.82 -0.69
N VAL A 69 -9.59 -5.02 -0.64
CA VAL A 69 -11.00 -5.20 -0.30
C VAL A 69 -11.29 -4.71 1.12
N LEU A 70 -10.43 -5.02 2.08
CA LEU A 70 -10.56 -4.55 3.46
C LEU A 70 -10.45 -3.02 3.55
N ASN A 71 -9.51 -2.40 2.85
CA ASN A 71 -9.38 -0.94 2.82
C ASN A 71 -10.59 -0.28 2.16
N PHE A 72 -11.11 -0.85 1.06
CA PHE A 72 -12.32 -0.34 0.41
C PHE A 72 -13.55 -0.43 1.33
N ASN A 73 -13.73 -1.57 2.01
CA ASN A 73 -14.79 -1.75 2.99
C ASN A 73 -14.63 -0.83 4.20
N GLY A 74 -13.40 -0.67 4.68
CA GLY A 74 -13.01 0.29 5.71
C GLY A 74 -13.44 1.68 5.30
N TYR A 75 -13.05 2.14 4.11
CA TYR A 75 -13.46 3.43 3.57
C TYR A 75 -14.99 3.59 3.56
N ARG A 76 -15.75 2.62 3.06
CA ARG A 76 -17.23 2.71 2.98
C ARG A 76 -17.91 2.78 4.34
N LYS A 77 -17.44 1.98 5.31
CA LYS A 77 -18.09 1.83 6.62
C LYS A 77 -17.53 2.78 7.68
N TRP A 78 -16.46 3.51 7.39
CA TRP A 78 -15.80 4.38 8.37
C TRP A 78 -16.69 5.53 8.82
N LYS A 79 -16.96 5.59 10.13
CA LYS A 79 -17.63 6.72 10.79
C LYS A 79 -16.56 7.59 11.46
N ALA A 80 -15.91 8.44 10.68
CA ALA A 80 -14.86 9.34 11.19
C ALA A 80 -15.44 10.30 12.23
N LYS A 81 -14.69 10.53 13.33
CA LYS A 81 -14.96 11.60 14.30
C LYS A 81 -14.33 12.94 13.90
N ALA A 82 -13.26 12.90 13.10
CA ALA A 82 -12.61 14.09 12.56
C ALA A 82 -13.22 14.44 11.19
N PRO A 83 -13.19 15.73 10.76
CA PRO A 83 -13.56 16.09 9.39
C PRO A 83 -12.76 15.24 8.39
N GLY A 84 -13.34 14.99 7.21
CA GLY A 84 -12.68 14.28 6.10
C GLY A 84 -11.35 14.94 5.72
N CYS A 85 -10.63 14.40 4.73
CA CYS A 85 -9.48 15.15 4.21
C CYS A 85 -9.88 16.61 3.96
#